data_AF-A0A6M1L9K5-F1
#
_entry.id   AF-A0A6M1L9K5-F1
#
_cell.length_a   1.000
_cell.length_b   1.000
_cell.length_c   1.000
_cell.angle_alpha   90.00
_cell.angle_beta   90.00
_cell.angle_gamma   90.00
#
_symmetry.space_group_name_H-M   'P 1'
#
loop_
_entity.id
_entity.type
_entity.pdbx_description
1 polymer ?
#
loop_
_entity_poly.entity_id
_entity_poly.type
_entity_poly.pdbx_seq_one_letter_code
_entity_poly.pdbx_strand_id
1 'polypeptide(L)'
;MPFTDATHAARSGRRIAAALAGVLLTTSLYACAVPGSRPAVDSGSDVVPPDPLPSVAEASCTAAAATPPQVATKTAIPFGASTAPTPLGTGHPMADERAREEMLRRQQAANDAFRQRGTLEPATAAGARACAAEVLKGLNLLTAGGRDAPDEEAVERVVTATGLTDVTVRPPGRLDLGPGDGLIFAGWTGRACVFGSVRQHDVTVEIGTRIADGGCLPAPS
;
A
#
# COMPACT_ATOMS: atom_id res chain seq x y z
N MET A 1 -51.20 -5.44 -29.97
CA MET A 1 -51.49 -4.21 -29.23
C MET A 1 -50.16 -3.53 -28.90
N PRO A 2 -49.96 -2.27 -29.30
CA PRO A 2 -48.68 -1.56 -29.26
C PRO A 2 -48.56 -0.64 -28.03
N PHE A 3 -47.35 -0.48 -27.48
CA PHE A 3 -46.97 0.64 -26.61
C PHE A 3 -45.48 0.93 -26.88
N THR A 4 -45.21 1.83 -27.83
CA THR A 4 -44.80 3.25 -27.66
C THR A 4 -43.36 3.44 -27.20
N ASP A 5 -42.55 3.79 -28.20
CA ASP A 5 -41.37 4.65 -28.13
C ASP A 5 -41.56 5.84 -27.18
N ALA A 6 -40.52 6.13 -26.39
CA ALA A 6 -40.32 7.44 -25.78
C ALA A 6 -38.84 7.83 -25.87
N THR A 7 -38.53 8.45 -26.99
CA THR A 7 -37.38 9.31 -27.23
C THR A 7 -37.37 10.44 -26.19
N HIS A 8 -36.29 10.60 -25.43
CA HIS A 8 -36.01 11.85 -24.71
C HIS A 8 -34.70 12.45 -25.19
N ALA A 9 -34.85 13.51 -25.98
CA ALA A 9 -33.80 14.39 -26.43
C ALA A 9 -33.55 15.53 -25.42
N ALA A 10 -32.40 16.19 -25.62
CA ALA A 10 -32.06 17.55 -25.22
C ALA A 10 -31.61 17.72 -23.74
N ARG A 11 -30.57 18.50 -23.39
CA ARG A 11 -30.11 19.80 -23.89
C ARG A 11 -28.65 20.01 -23.43
N SER A 12 -27.81 20.64 -24.26
CA SER A 12 -27.26 22.00 -24.04
C SER A 12 -26.47 22.14 -22.73
N GLY A 13 -25.15 22.25 -22.72
CA GLY A 13 -24.38 23.25 -23.45
C GLY A 13 -23.90 24.33 -22.46
N ARG A 14 -22.60 24.36 -22.16
CA ARG A 14 -21.88 25.59 -21.77
C ARG A 14 -20.37 25.36 -21.80
N ARG A 15 -19.77 25.84 -22.88
CA ARG A 15 -18.36 26.20 -22.93
C ARG A 15 -18.17 27.40 -22.01
N ILE A 16 -17.22 27.33 -21.07
CA ILE A 16 -16.65 28.51 -20.45
C ILE A 16 -15.16 28.46 -20.73
N ALA A 17 -14.77 29.19 -21.77
CA ALA A 17 -13.43 29.71 -21.91
C ALA A 17 -13.31 30.88 -20.92
N ALA A 18 -12.27 30.87 -20.09
CA ALA A 18 -11.82 32.07 -19.40
C ALA A 18 -10.29 32.03 -19.38
N ALA A 19 -9.72 32.78 -20.30
CA ALA A 19 -8.33 33.20 -20.29
C ALA A 19 -8.16 34.33 -19.27
N LEU A 20 -7.18 34.21 -18.38
CA LEU A 20 -6.57 35.31 -17.62
C LEU A 20 -5.07 34.98 -17.58
N ALA A 21 -4.23 35.64 -18.39
CA ALA A 21 -3.61 36.93 -18.05
C ALA A 21 -3.01 36.84 -16.63
N GLY A 22 -1.73 36.50 -16.46
CA GLY A 22 -0.60 37.32 -16.92
C GLY A 22 -0.37 38.44 -15.91
N VAL A 23 0.43 38.19 -14.86
CA VAL A 23 1.06 39.25 -14.06
C VAL A 23 2.50 38.86 -13.76
N LEU A 24 3.37 39.81 -14.08
CA LEU A 24 4.82 39.83 -13.96
C LEU A 24 5.30 39.92 -12.51
N LEU A 25 6.52 39.38 -12.32
CA LEU A 25 7.62 39.85 -11.46
C LEU A 25 7.30 40.46 -10.09
N THR A 26 7.86 39.85 -9.05
CA THR A 26 8.74 40.56 -8.11
C THR A 26 9.89 39.66 -7.66
N THR A 27 11.04 39.89 -8.27
CA THR A 27 12.38 39.52 -7.77
C THR A 27 12.64 40.22 -6.44
N SER A 28 12.66 39.47 -5.34
CA SER A 28 13.17 39.99 -4.06
C SER A 28 14.63 39.58 -3.90
N LEU A 29 15.52 40.48 -4.32
CA LEU A 29 16.94 40.47 -4.02
C LEU A 29 17.12 40.72 -2.52
N TYR A 30 17.46 39.70 -1.74
CA TYR A 30 18.07 39.87 -0.43
C TYR A 30 19.59 39.98 -0.61
N ALA A 31 20.09 41.21 -0.71
CA ALA A 31 21.49 41.56 -0.54
C ALA A 31 21.56 42.66 0.50
N CYS A 32 22.19 42.39 1.66
CA CYS A 32 22.90 43.34 2.51
C CYS A 32 23.45 42.65 3.76
N ALA A 33 24.74 42.31 3.76
CA ALA A 33 25.69 42.65 4.83
C ALA A 33 27.11 42.21 4.44
N VAL A 34 28.05 43.15 4.43
CA VAL A 34 29.52 42.99 4.28
C VAL A 34 30.17 43.81 5.44
N PRO A 35 31.49 43.71 5.72
CA PRO A 35 32.19 42.79 6.62
C PRO A 35 32.85 43.49 7.85
N GLY A 36 33.41 42.70 8.78
CA GLY A 36 34.31 43.15 9.87
C GLY A 36 33.70 42.92 11.25
N SER A 37 34.35 42.28 12.24
CA SER A 37 35.74 42.39 12.64
C SER A 37 36.14 41.17 13.49
N ARG A 38 37.36 40.65 13.28
CA ARG A 38 38.02 39.73 14.22
C ARG A 38 38.41 40.47 15.50
N PRO A 39 38.29 39.83 16.66
CA PRO A 39 39.32 39.90 17.68
C PRO A 39 40.02 38.54 17.82
N ALA A 40 41.35 38.58 17.72
CA ALA A 40 42.19 37.51 18.22
C ALA A 40 42.32 37.69 19.74
N VAL A 41 41.82 36.74 20.52
CA VAL A 41 42.32 36.49 21.88
C VAL A 41 42.25 35.00 22.15
N ASP A 42 43.42 34.44 22.41
CA ASP A 42 43.72 33.10 22.87
C ASP A 42 43.29 32.98 24.34
N SER A 43 42.51 31.96 24.71
CA SER A 43 42.50 31.33 26.06
C SER A 43 41.42 30.25 26.14
N GLY A 44 41.87 29.06 26.54
CA GLY A 44 41.08 27.84 26.59
C GLY A 44 39.80 27.93 27.43
N SER A 45 38.77 27.28 26.89
CA SER A 45 37.68 26.67 27.64
C SER A 45 37.18 25.53 26.77
N ASP A 46 37.10 24.34 27.37
CA ASP A 46 36.50 23.15 26.79
C ASP A 46 35.10 23.48 26.26
N VAL A 47 35.00 23.75 24.95
CA VAL A 47 33.73 23.80 24.25
C VAL A 47 33.33 22.36 24.01
N VAL A 48 32.51 21.86 24.92
CA VAL A 48 31.68 20.67 24.72
C VAL A 48 31.03 20.80 23.34
N PRO A 49 31.24 19.85 22.42
CA PRO A 49 30.60 19.90 21.11
C PRO A 49 29.08 19.99 21.32
N PRO A 50 28.37 20.81 20.54
CA PRO A 50 26.92 20.79 20.58
C PRO A 50 26.45 19.36 20.32
N ASP A 51 25.71 18.81 21.28
CA ASP A 51 24.98 17.56 21.09
C ASP A 51 24.28 17.64 19.73
N PRO A 52 24.46 16.65 18.83
CA PRO A 52 23.65 16.60 17.64
C PRO A 52 22.21 16.50 18.10
N LEU A 53 21.43 17.56 17.84
CA LEU A 53 19.98 17.50 17.88
C LEU A 53 19.57 16.20 17.17
N PRO A 54 18.64 15.40 17.74
CA PRO A 54 18.19 14.20 17.07
C PRO A 54 17.66 14.64 15.72
N SER A 55 18.46 14.36 14.68
CA SER A 55 18.02 14.34 13.30
C SER A 55 16.69 13.62 13.34
N VAL A 56 15.63 14.28 12.88
CA VAL A 56 14.34 13.63 12.67
C VAL A 56 14.69 12.52 11.69
N ALA A 57 14.92 11.33 12.23
CA ALA A 57 15.26 10.18 11.45
C ALA A 57 14.07 10.00 10.53
N GLU A 58 14.25 10.36 9.26
CA GLU A 58 13.31 10.00 8.21
C GLU A 58 13.11 8.51 8.40
N ALA A 59 11.92 8.13 8.84
CA ALA A 59 11.55 6.77 9.15
C ALA A 59 11.48 6.02 7.82
N SER A 60 12.65 5.71 7.27
CA SER A 60 12.76 4.92 6.07
C SER A 60 12.28 3.54 6.46
N CYS A 61 11.13 3.15 5.92
CA CYS A 61 10.50 1.89 6.27
C CYS A 61 11.37 0.66 6.00
N THR A 62 12.39 0.82 5.15
CA THR A 62 13.46 -0.15 4.91
C THR A 62 14.56 -0.16 5.98
N ALA A 63 14.84 0.96 6.65
CA ALA A 63 15.82 1.02 7.74
C ALA A 63 15.36 0.29 9.01
N ALA A 64 14.04 0.28 9.29
CA ALA A 64 13.46 -0.48 10.40
C ALA A 64 13.58 -2.02 10.24
N ALA A 65 13.93 -2.50 9.04
CA ALA A 65 14.13 -3.92 8.75
C ALA A 65 15.58 -4.42 8.95
N ALA A 66 16.54 -3.54 9.24
CA ALA A 66 17.97 -3.85 9.20
C ALA A 66 18.52 -4.73 10.35
N THR A 67 17.69 -5.20 11.29
CA THR A 67 18.12 -6.22 12.26
C THR A 67 17.78 -7.62 11.72
N PRO A 68 18.77 -8.44 11.30
CA PRO A 68 18.50 -9.74 10.70
C PRO A 68 17.96 -10.72 11.75
N PRO A 69 16.78 -11.36 11.55
CA PRO A 69 16.42 -12.54 12.31
C PRO A 69 17.24 -13.73 11.82
N GLN A 70 17.73 -14.56 12.76
CA GLN A 70 18.43 -15.80 12.45
C GLN A 70 17.57 -16.70 11.58
N VAL A 71 18.20 -17.29 10.55
CA VAL A 71 17.60 -18.21 9.59
C VAL A 71 17.05 -19.42 10.33
N ALA A 72 15.73 -19.49 10.49
CA ALA A 72 15.04 -20.72 10.85
C ALA A 72 14.83 -21.54 9.58
N THR A 73 15.65 -22.58 9.40
CA THR A 73 15.55 -23.56 8.34
C THR A 73 14.19 -24.26 8.43
N LYS A 74 13.28 -23.96 7.52
CA LYS A 74 11.99 -24.66 7.41
C LYS A 74 12.24 -26.04 6.80
N THR A 75 12.08 -27.09 7.61
CA THR A 75 12.07 -28.49 7.18
C THR A 75 11.04 -28.68 6.05
N ALA A 76 11.52 -29.19 4.91
CA ALA A 76 10.68 -29.62 3.80
C ALA A 76 9.82 -30.81 4.26
N ILE A 77 8.50 -30.65 4.22
CA ILE A 77 7.55 -31.76 4.43
C ILE A 77 7.50 -32.56 3.12
N PRO A 78 7.65 -33.89 3.15
CA PRO A 78 7.59 -34.70 1.93
C PRO A 78 6.20 -34.64 1.31
N PHE A 79 6.16 -34.35 0.01
CA PHE A 79 4.99 -34.47 -0.86
C PHE A 79 4.49 -35.93 -0.83
N GLY A 80 3.34 -36.16 -0.21
CA GLY A 80 2.64 -37.44 -0.29
C GLY A 80 2.09 -37.65 -1.69
N ALA A 81 2.45 -38.77 -2.31
CA ALA A 81 1.93 -39.19 -3.60
C ALA A 81 0.41 -39.28 -3.56
N SER A 82 -0.26 -38.55 -4.47
CA SER A 82 -1.70 -38.62 -4.69
C SER A 82 -2.05 -39.98 -5.29
N THR A 83 -2.60 -40.87 -4.48
CA THR A 83 -3.25 -42.09 -4.96
C THR A 83 -4.60 -41.71 -5.55
N ALA A 84 -4.70 -41.79 -6.88
CA ALA A 84 -5.97 -41.65 -7.59
C ALA A 84 -6.96 -42.72 -7.11
N PRO A 85 -8.21 -42.36 -6.74
CA PRO A 85 -9.21 -43.37 -6.41
C PRO A 85 -9.70 -44.08 -7.67
N THR A 86 -9.70 -45.40 -7.61
CA THR A 86 -10.27 -46.34 -8.58
C THR A 86 -11.77 -46.10 -8.75
N PRO A 87 -12.33 -46.05 -9.98
CA PRO A 87 -13.77 -45.92 -10.15
C PRO A 87 -14.41 -47.29 -9.98
N LEU A 88 -15.15 -47.48 -8.87
CA LEU A 88 -16.01 -48.63 -8.68
C LEU A 88 -17.42 -48.14 -8.43
N GLY A 89 -18.27 -48.39 -9.42
CA GLY A 89 -19.62 -47.87 -9.52
C GLY A 89 -20.60 -48.44 -8.50
N THR A 90 -21.60 -47.63 -8.21
CA THR A 90 -23.03 -47.94 -7.98
C THR A 90 -23.64 -46.62 -7.50
N GLY A 91 -24.03 -45.78 -8.47
CA GLY A 91 -24.40 -44.38 -8.23
C GLY A 91 -25.65 -44.23 -7.38
N HIS A 92 -25.47 -44.01 -6.08
CA HIS A 92 -26.45 -43.33 -5.27
C HIS A 92 -26.30 -41.82 -5.54
N PRO A 93 -27.31 -41.12 -6.09
CA PRO A 93 -27.19 -39.72 -6.48
C PRO A 93 -26.75 -38.82 -5.30
N MET A 94 -27.13 -39.19 -4.07
CA MET A 94 -26.74 -38.49 -2.84
C MET A 94 -25.27 -38.68 -2.43
N ALA A 95 -24.61 -39.76 -2.86
CA ALA A 95 -23.19 -40.01 -2.57
C ALA A 95 -22.29 -39.20 -3.52
N ASP A 96 -22.68 -39.11 -4.79
CA ASP A 96 -22.00 -38.30 -5.80
C ASP A 96 -22.12 -36.80 -5.50
N GLU A 97 -23.28 -36.35 -5.00
CA GLU A 97 -23.49 -34.95 -4.59
C GLU A 97 -22.61 -34.56 -3.39
N ARG A 98 -22.54 -35.39 -2.35
CA ARG A 98 -21.65 -35.17 -1.20
C ARG A 98 -20.17 -35.16 -1.58
N ALA A 99 -19.75 -36.05 -2.47
CA ALA A 99 -18.38 -36.08 -2.97
C ALA A 99 -18.04 -34.79 -3.74
N ARG A 100 -18.99 -34.27 -4.52
CA ARG A 100 -18.84 -33.00 -5.25
C ARG A 100 -18.76 -31.81 -4.29
N GLU A 101 -19.62 -31.73 -3.29
CA GLU A 101 -19.59 -30.71 -2.24
C GLU A 101 -18.26 -30.72 -1.47
N GLU A 102 -17.77 -31.91 -1.09
CA GLU A 102 -16.49 -32.03 -0.41
C GLU A 102 -15.33 -31.55 -1.29
N MET A 103 -15.35 -31.89 -2.59
CA MET A 103 -14.34 -31.42 -3.54
C MET A 103 -14.37 -29.89 -3.68
N LEU A 104 -15.55 -29.28 -3.80
CA LEU A 104 -15.73 -27.83 -3.83
C LEU A 104 -15.20 -27.18 -2.56
N ARG A 105 -15.53 -27.73 -1.39
CA ARG A 105 -15.05 -27.22 -0.10
C ARG A 105 -13.52 -27.28 0.01
N ARG A 106 -12.89 -28.37 -0.45
CA ARG A 106 -11.42 -28.49 -0.45
C ARG A 106 -10.78 -27.48 -1.40
N GLN A 107 -11.37 -27.26 -2.57
CA GLN A 107 -10.89 -26.22 -3.50
C GLN A 107 -11.05 -24.81 -2.94
N GLN A 108 -12.17 -24.51 -2.29
CA GLN A 108 -12.39 -23.23 -1.62
C GLN A 108 -11.37 -23.00 -0.50
N ALA A 109 -11.17 -24.00 0.38
CA ALA A 109 -10.19 -23.92 1.45
C ALA A 109 -8.76 -23.71 0.93
N ALA A 110 -8.40 -24.34 -0.20
CA ALA A 110 -7.12 -24.10 -0.85
C ALA A 110 -7.01 -22.66 -1.38
N ASN A 111 -8.04 -22.17 -2.09
CA ASN A 111 -8.09 -20.79 -2.60
C ASN A 111 -8.02 -19.73 -1.49
N ASP A 112 -8.69 -19.98 -0.36
CA ASP A 112 -8.63 -19.09 0.80
C ASP A 112 -7.23 -19.09 1.41
N ALA A 113 -6.57 -20.25 1.49
CA ALA A 113 -5.20 -20.36 2.01
C ALA A 113 -4.18 -19.58 1.17
N PHE A 114 -4.35 -19.47 -0.16
CA PHE A 114 -3.50 -18.62 -1.00
C PHE A 114 -3.56 -17.13 -0.64
N ARG A 115 -4.69 -16.70 -0.04
CA ARG A 115 -4.94 -15.31 0.36
C ARG A 115 -4.59 -15.04 1.83
N GLN A 116 -4.43 -16.09 2.63
CA GLN A 116 -4.07 -15.92 4.04
C GLN A 116 -2.63 -15.42 4.17
N ARG A 117 -2.49 -14.31 4.90
CA ARG A 117 -1.17 -13.83 5.32
C ARG A 117 -0.73 -14.61 6.55
N GLY A 118 0.56 -14.96 6.60
CA GLY A 118 1.17 -15.50 7.78
C GLY A 118 1.18 -14.49 8.93
N THR A 119 1.45 -14.99 10.14
CA THR A 119 1.61 -14.12 11.32
C THR A 119 2.98 -13.46 11.29
N LEU A 120 3.02 -12.14 11.48
CA LEU A 120 4.27 -11.40 11.65
C LEU A 120 4.87 -11.64 13.04
N GLU A 121 6.19 -11.79 13.10
CA GLU A 121 6.93 -11.77 14.35
C GLU A 121 6.66 -10.43 15.09
N PRO A 122 6.48 -10.41 16.42
CA PRO A 122 6.12 -9.19 17.16
C PRO A 122 7.02 -7.98 16.89
N ALA A 123 8.34 -8.16 16.81
CA ALA A 123 9.29 -7.09 16.50
C ALA A 123 9.10 -6.54 15.08
N THR A 124 8.91 -7.44 14.10
CA THR A 124 8.60 -7.06 12.70
C THR A 124 7.26 -6.33 12.62
N ALA A 125 6.24 -6.79 13.35
CA ALA A 125 4.93 -6.16 13.39
C ALA A 125 4.99 -4.75 13.98
N ALA A 126 5.79 -4.51 15.03
CA ALA A 126 5.95 -3.19 15.62
C ALA A 126 6.54 -2.17 14.62
N GLY A 127 7.63 -2.54 13.94
CA GLY A 127 8.22 -1.70 12.89
C GLY A 127 7.26 -1.45 11.72
N ALA A 128 6.55 -2.49 11.27
CA ALA A 128 5.55 -2.36 10.21
C ALA A 128 4.37 -1.46 10.60
N ARG A 129 3.92 -1.48 11.88
CA ARG A 129 2.87 -0.56 12.37
C ARG A 129 3.31 0.89 12.34
N ALA A 130 4.56 1.18 12.71
CA ALA A 130 5.08 2.55 12.62
C ALA A 130 5.07 3.04 11.16
N CYS A 131 5.49 2.19 10.23
CA CYS A 131 5.40 2.46 8.79
C CYS A 131 3.97 2.68 8.30
N ALA A 132 3.04 1.80 8.70
CA ALA A 132 1.64 1.93 8.34
C ALA A 132 1.03 3.25 8.86
N ALA A 133 1.45 3.73 10.03
CA ALA A 133 1.00 5.00 10.59
C ALA A 133 1.47 6.20 9.75
N GLU A 134 2.73 6.20 9.28
CA GLU A 134 3.24 7.27 8.41
C GLU A 134 2.57 7.25 7.03
N VAL A 135 2.34 6.07 6.46
CA VAL A 135 1.57 5.92 5.21
C VAL A 135 0.15 6.45 5.37
N LEU A 136 -0.55 6.03 6.43
CA LEU A 136 -1.90 6.48 6.74
C LEU A 136 -1.96 8.01 6.88
N LYS A 137 -1.00 8.60 7.58
CA LYS A 137 -0.89 10.06 7.74
C LYS A 137 -0.71 10.76 6.40
N GLY A 138 0.20 10.29 5.55
CA GLY A 138 0.43 10.86 4.22
C GLY A 138 -0.81 10.79 3.33
N LEU A 139 -1.51 9.66 3.33
CA LEU A 139 -2.72 9.44 2.53
C LEU A 139 -3.93 10.24 3.06
N ASN A 140 -4.04 10.40 4.38
CA ASN A 140 -5.04 11.28 4.98
C ASN A 140 -4.81 12.75 4.59
N LEU A 141 -3.55 13.20 4.53
CA LEU A 141 -3.24 14.55 4.06
C LEU A 141 -3.58 14.74 2.57
N LEU A 142 -3.38 13.70 1.76
CA LEU A 142 -3.76 13.72 0.34
C LEU A 142 -5.28 13.87 0.15
N THR A 143 -6.08 13.23 1.01
CA THR A 143 -7.56 13.21 0.93
C THR A 143 -8.24 14.36 1.69
N ALA A 144 -7.57 14.97 2.67
CA ALA A 144 -8.11 16.05 3.51
C ALA A 144 -8.57 17.31 2.75
N GLY A 145 -8.12 17.50 1.51
CA GLY A 145 -8.51 18.65 0.67
C GLY A 145 -9.89 18.56 0.04
N GLY A 146 -10.63 17.46 0.21
CA GLY A 146 -11.97 17.28 -0.36
C GLY A 146 -12.01 17.32 -1.89
N ARG A 147 -10.85 17.22 -2.55
CA ARG A 147 -10.75 17.11 -4.01
C ARG A 147 -11.26 15.75 -4.46
N ASP A 148 -11.42 15.59 -5.77
CA ASP A 148 -11.78 14.33 -6.43
C ASP A 148 -10.93 13.15 -5.91
N ALA A 149 -11.39 11.92 -6.17
CA ALA A 149 -10.67 10.71 -5.79
C ALA A 149 -9.18 10.81 -6.16
N PRO A 150 -8.26 10.46 -5.23
CA PRO A 150 -6.84 10.65 -5.46
C PRO A 150 -6.37 9.84 -6.68
N ASP A 151 -5.53 10.45 -7.51
CA ASP A 151 -4.93 9.80 -8.66
C ASP A 151 -3.84 8.77 -8.24
N GLU A 152 -3.58 7.81 -9.13
CA GLU A 152 -2.64 6.70 -8.89
C GLU A 152 -1.23 7.21 -8.58
N GLU A 153 -0.76 8.19 -9.35
CA GLU A 153 0.57 8.76 -9.23
C GLU A 153 0.77 9.49 -7.89
N ALA A 154 -0.25 10.19 -7.38
CA ALA A 154 -0.21 10.87 -6.10
C ALA A 154 -0.15 9.89 -4.94
N VAL A 155 -0.95 8.83 -5.00
CA VAL A 155 -0.90 7.75 -4.00
C VAL A 155 0.47 7.09 -4.04
N GLU A 156 0.99 6.75 -5.22
CA GLU A 156 2.31 6.11 -5.38
C GLU A 156 3.44 6.99 -4.82
N ARG A 157 3.43 8.30 -5.11
CA ARG A 157 4.40 9.25 -4.55
C ARG A 157 4.37 9.27 -3.03
N VAL A 158 3.17 9.33 -2.43
CA VAL A 158 3.02 9.36 -0.96
C VAL A 158 3.53 8.07 -0.33
N VAL A 159 3.16 6.91 -0.88
CA VAL A 159 3.58 5.61 -0.36
C VAL A 159 5.09 5.44 -0.50
N THR A 160 5.66 5.80 -1.65
CA THR A 160 7.11 5.71 -1.91
C THR A 160 7.92 6.64 -1.01
N ALA A 161 7.39 7.83 -0.70
CA ALA A 161 8.05 8.80 0.19
C ALA A 161 8.27 8.26 1.62
N THR A 162 7.56 7.22 2.04
CA THR A 162 7.79 6.53 3.33
C THR A 162 8.98 5.56 3.31
N GLY A 163 9.63 5.38 2.16
CA GLY A 163 10.76 4.47 2.01
C GLY A 163 10.37 3.00 1.87
N LEU A 164 9.10 2.72 1.54
CA LEU A 164 8.65 1.40 1.10
C LEU A 164 9.22 1.09 -0.30
N THR A 165 9.58 -0.17 -0.52
CA THR A 165 10.01 -0.69 -1.83
C THR A 165 8.91 -1.52 -2.47
N ASP A 166 9.11 -1.97 -3.71
CA ASP A 166 8.13 -2.79 -4.44
C ASP A 166 6.70 -2.20 -4.39
N VAL A 167 6.62 -0.86 -4.48
CA VAL A 167 5.35 -0.15 -4.36
C VAL A 167 4.49 -0.46 -5.58
N THR A 168 3.24 -0.81 -5.32
CA THR A 168 2.23 -1.02 -6.35
C THR A 168 1.00 -0.22 -5.95
N VAL A 169 0.48 0.57 -6.87
CA VAL A 169 -0.82 1.24 -6.76
C VAL A 169 -1.63 0.86 -7.99
N ARG A 170 -2.89 0.48 -7.82
CA ARG A 170 -3.77 0.16 -8.94
C ARG A 170 -5.24 0.22 -8.52
N PRO A 171 -6.18 0.26 -9.48
CA PRO A 171 -7.58 -0.02 -9.19
C PRO A 171 -7.77 -1.43 -8.61
N PRO A 172 -8.77 -1.64 -7.75
CA PRO A 172 -9.10 -2.97 -7.22
C PRO A 172 -9.54 -3.90 -8.36
N GLY A 173 -8.95 -5.09 -8.40
CA GLY A 173 -9.33 -6.19 -9.27
C GLY A 173 -10.23 -7.20 -8.57
N ARG A 174 -10.70 -8.21 -9.32
CA ARG A 174 -11.63 -9.25 -8.82
C ARG A 174 -11.08 -10.06 -7.63
N LEU A 175 -9.76 -10.14 -7.50
CA LEU A 175 -9.08 -10.92 -6.47
C LEU A 175 -8.69 -10.10 -5.24
N ASP A 176 -8.86 -8.78 -5.29
CA ASP A 176 -8.49 -7.89 -4.20
C ASP A 176 -9.61 -7.84 -3.17
N LEU A 177 -9.27 -7.98 -1.88
CA LEU A 177 -10.24 -7.95 -0.77
C LEU A 177 -10.62 -6.52 -0.37
N GLY A 178 -10.29 -5.56 -1.23
CA GLY A 178 -10.60 -4.16 -1.03
C GLY A 178 -12.05 -3.85 -1.43
N PRO A 179 -12.56 -2.73 -0.95
CA PRO A 179 -13.85 -2.25 -1.40
C PRO A 179 -13.76 -1.91 -2.91
N GLY A 180 -14.81 -2.21 -3.69
CA GLY A 180 -14.77 -2.30 -5.17
C GLY A 180 -14.59 -1.00 -5.97
N ASP A 181 -14.11 0.06 -5.33
CA ASP A 181 -13.87 1.40 -5.88
C ASP A 181 -12.64 2.06 -5.20
N GLY A 182 -12.12 3.15 -5.78
CA GLY A 182 -10.89 3.79 -5.33
C GLY A 182 -9.63 3.09 -5.82
N LEU A 183 -8.53 3.25 -5.07
CA LEU A 183 -7.23 2.63 -5.37
C LEU A 183 -6.83 1.71 -4.24
N ILE A 184 -6.17 0.60 -4.60
CA ILE A 184 -5.45 -0.23 -3.65
C ILE A 184 -3.96 0.05 -3.78
N PHE A 185 -3.24 -0.13 -2.69
CA PHE A 185 -1.80 0.01 -2.69
C PHE A 185 -1.14 -1.07 -1.84
N ALA A 186 0.13 -1.34 -2.13
CA ALA A 186 1.01 -2.03 -1.21
C ALA A 186 2.46 -1.59 -1.40
N GLY A 187 3.26 -1.80 -0.36
CA GLY A 187 4.70 -1.66 -0.38
C GLY A 187 5.36 -2.60 0.61
N TRP A 188 6.64 -2.85 0.39
CA TRP A 188 7.49 -3.77 1.15
C TRP A 188 8.43 -3.00 2.07
N THR A 189 8.48 -3.39 3.35
CA THR A 189 9.40 -2.80 4.33
C THR A 189 10.76 -3.49 4.36
N GLY A 190 10.98 -4.54 3.56
CA GLY A 190 12.10 -5.47 3.74
C GLY A 190 11.72 -6.72 4.55
N ARG A 191 10.70 -6.64 5.41
CA ARG A 191 10.26 -7.76 6.28
C ARG A 191 8.74 -7.97 6.36
N ALA A 192 7.96 -6.94 6.04
CA ALA A 192 6.50 -6.98 6.07
C ALA A 192 5.92 -6.18 4.89
N CYS A 193 4.70 -6.55 4.51
CA CYS A 193 3.89 -5.79 3.58
C CYS A 193 3.07 -4.76 4.36
N VAL A 194 3.09 -3.52 3.90
CA VAL A 194 2.11 -2.48 4.25
C VAL A 194 1.19 -2.35 3.05
N PHE A 195 -0.11 -2.54 3.23
CA PHE A 195 -1.07 -2.57 2.13
C PHE A 195 -2.40 -1.97 2.57
N GLY A 196 -3.23 -1.58 1.62
CA GLY A 196 -4.45 -0.90 1.97
C GLY A 196 -5.26 -0.41 0.77
N SER A 197 -6.21 0.47 1.06
CA SER A 197 -7.06 1.11 0.07
C SER A 197 -7.23 2.60 0.38
N VAL A 198 -7.39 3.39 -0.66
CA VAL A 198 -7.55 4.84 -0.61
C VAL A 198 -8.74 5.25 -1.46
N ARG A 199 -9.63 6.00 -0.83
CA ARG A 199 -10.84 6.59 -1.40
C ARG A 199 -10.90 8.04 -1.02
N GLN A 200 -11.85 8.77 -1.61
CA GLN A 200 -12.01 10.20 -1.35
C GLN A 200 -12.19 10.55 0.14
N HIS A 201 -12.79 9.66 0.94
CA HIS A 201 -13.09 9.90 2.36
C HIS A 201 -12.72 8.74 3.28
N ASP A 202 -12.04 7.73 2.76
CA ASP A 202 -11.72 6.54 3.52
C ASP A 202 -10.33 6.03 3.13
N VAL A 203 -9.51 5.78 4.14
CA VAL A 203 -8.15 5.29 4.01
C VAL A 203 -7.97 4.16 4.99
N THR A 204 -7.73 2.96 4.47
CA THR A 204 -7.46 1.77 5.26
C THR A 204 -6.01 1.37 5.05
N VAL A 205 -5.26 1.15 6.13
CA VAL A 205 -3.88 0.65 6.05
C VAL A 205 -3.72 -0.52 7.01
N GLU A 206 -3.22 -1.62 6.46
CA GLU A 206 -3.00 -2.88 7.14
C GLU A 206 -1.55 -3.36 6.97
N ILE A 207 -1.16 -4.30 7.81
CA ILE A 207 0.16 -4.93 7.76
C ILE A 207 0.03 -6.45 7.72
N GLY A 208 0.97 -7.11 7.04
CA GLY A 208 1.01 -8.56 7.02
C GLY A 208 2.25 -9.10 6.34
N THR A 209 2.35 -10.42 6.23
CA THR A 209 3.39 -11.04 5.41
C THR A 209 3.06 -10.89 3.92
N ARG A 210 4.03 -11.27 3.08
CA ARG A 210 3.75 -11.62 1.68
C ARG A 210 2.72 -12.73 1.61
N ILE A 211 1.91 -12.71 0.54
CA ILE A 211 0.99 -13.80 0.21
C ILE A 211 1.76 -14.96 -0.43
N ALA A 212 1.08 -16.07 -0.67
CA ALA A 212 1.70 -17.28 -1.25
C ALA A 212 2.40 -17.02 -2.60
N ASP A 213 1.91 -16.07 -3.39
CA ASP A 213 2.49 -15.66 -4.68
C ASP A 213 3.78 -14.83 -4.55
N GLY A 214 4.23 -14.54 -3.32
CA GLY A 214 5.47 -13.81 -3.04
C GLY A 214 5.34 -12.28 -3.10
N GLY A 215 4.20 -11.76 -3.53
CA GLY A 215 3.88 -10.33 -3.56
C GLY A 215 3.22 -9.81 -2.28
N CYS A 216 3.00 -8.50 -2.21
CA CYS A 216 2.19 -7.86 -1.17
C CYS A 216 0.72 -7.71 -1.54
N LEU A 217 0.38 -7.74 -2.83
CA LEU A 217 -0.96 -7.84 -3.37
C LEU A 217 -1.09 -9.09 -4.25
N PRO A 218 -2.31 -9.63 -4.42
CA PRO A 218 -2.61 -10.61 -5.46
C PRO A 218 -2.17 -10.10 -6.84
N ALA A 219 -1.75 -11.03 -7.71
CA ALA A 219 -1.44 -10.70 -9.08
C ALA A 219 -2.66 -10.08 -9.79
N PRO A 220 -2.46 -9.06 -10.65
CA PRO A 220 -3.55 -8.49 -11.44
C PRO A 220 -4.08 -9.57 -12.40
N SER A 221 -5.41 -9.68 -12.47
CA SER A 221 -6.13 -10.64 -13.32
C SER A 221 -6.87 -9.95 -14.45
#